data_AF-A0A5D3DWC1-F1
#
_entry.id   AF-A0A5D3DWC1-F1
#
_cell.length_a   1.000
_cell.length_b   1.000
_cell.length_c   1.000
_cell.angle_alpha   90.00
_cell.angle_beta   90.00
_cell.angle_gamma   90.00
#
_symmetry.space_group_name_H-M   'P 1'
#
loop_
_entity.id
_entity.type
_entity.pdbx_description
1 polymer ?
#
loop_
_entity_poly.entity_id
_entity_poly.type
_entity_poly.pdbx_seq_one_letter_code
_entity_poly.pdbx_strand_id
1 'polypeptide(L)'
;MAFPRTQKPKPKHRSPLIFFFVSLAAIAFLFLFSSLISTNGSSSFPSSNSIQKIFRFKNLTQKQRRGRHFFSVNDKFLYWGNRIDCPGKHCESCEGLGHQESSLRCALEEAMFLQRTFVMPSRMCINPIHNKKGLLHQSTNASSEESWEANSCAMDSLYDMDLISDTVPVILDNSKSWYQVLSTSMKLGARAVAHVEQVSRIELRDSSHYSNLLLINRTASPLSWFMECKDRNNRSAVMLPYKFLPSMAAENLRDAAEKIKGLLGDYDAIHVRRGDKIKTRKDRFGVDRSLHPHLDRDTRPEFMLKRIAKWVPAGRTLFIASNERIPGFFSPLSARYKLAYSSNYSDILDPVVKNNYQLFMIERLIMAGAKTFIRTFKEDDTDLSLTDDPKKNTKVWQIPVYTDEERR
;
A
#
# COMPACT_ATOMS: atom_id res chain seq x y z
N MET A 1 -34.33 84.95 -1.28
CA MET A 1 -34.57 83.82 -2.21
C MET A 1 -34.01 82.57 -1.58
N ALA A 2 -34.84 81.58 -1.28
CA ALA A 2 -34.43 80.29 -0.69
C ALA A 2 -35.02 79.16 -1.55
N PHE A 3 -34.16 78.25 -2.02
CA PHE A 3 -34.50 77.15 -2.92
C PHE A 3 -35.26 76.02 -2.20
N PRO A 4 -36.16 75.28 -2.89
CA PRO A 4 -36.98 74.24 -2.27
C PRO A 4 -36.19 72.93 -2.09
N ARG A 5 -36.39 72.27 -0.94
CA ARG A 5 -35.77 70.99 -0.58
C ARG A 5 -36.76 69.86 -0.91
N THR A 6 -36.35 68.96 -1.80
CA THR A 6 -37.09 67.75 -2.22
C THR A 6 -37.18 66.70 -1.10
N GLN A 7 -38.36 66.11 -0.93
CA GLN A 7 -38.63 65.02 0.01
C GLN A 7 -38.06 63.68 -0.53
N LYS A 8 -37.38 62.92 0.34
CA LYS A 8 -36.93 61.54 0.07
C LYS A 8 -38.05 60.53 0.41
N PRO A 9 -38.24 59.44 -0.36
CA PRO A 9 -39.24 58.43 -0.06
C PRO A 9 -38.79 57.48 1.06
N LYS A 10 -39.75 57.07 1.91
CA LYS A 10 -39.58 56.06 2.98
C LYS A 10 -39.34 54.66 2.41
N PRO A 11 -38.53 53.81 3.05
CA PRO A 11 -38.28 52.44 2.61
C PRO A 11 -39.51 51.54 2.85
N LYS A 12 -39.89 50.75 1.84
CA LYS A 12 -40.94 49.71 1.93
C LYS A 12 -40.47 48.56 2.84
N HIS A 13 -41.28 48.24 3.86
CA HIS A 13 -41.18 47.01 4.63
C HIS A 13 -41.30 45.80 3.68
N ARG A 14 -40.23 45.01 3.53
CA ARG A 14 -40.30 43.72 2.84
C ARG A 14 -40.92 42.69 3.79
N SER A 15 -41.93 41.96 3.31
CA SER A 15 -42.73 41.08 4.16
C SER A 15 -41.89 39.88 4.68
N PRO A 16 -42.07 39.47 5.95
CA PRO A 16 -41.33 38.37 6.57
C PRO A 16 -41.63 37.01 5.93
N LEU A 17 -42.71 36.90 5.15
CA LEU A 17 -43.08 35.70 4.41
C LEU A 17 -42.06 35.35 3.32
N ILE A 18 -41.48 36.33 2.64
CA ILE A 18 -40.51 36.08 1.57
C ILE A 18 -39.23 35.45 2.14
N PHE A 19 -38.76 35.94 3.29
CA PHE A 19 -37.62 35.33 3.97
C PHE A 19 -37.92 33.89 4.41
N PHE A 20 -39.14 33.63 4.88
CA PHE A 20 -39.55 32.28 5.28
C PHE A 20 -39.54 31.29 4.10
N PHE A 21 -40.06 31.70 2.93
CA PHE A 21 -40.04 30.87 1.73
C PHE A 21 -38.62 30.66 1.17
N VAL A 22 -37.75 31.69 1.23
CA VAL A 22 -36.35 31.57 0.83
C VAL A 22 -35.59 30.62 1.77
N SER A 23 -35.83 30.69 3.08
CA SER A 23 -35.24 29.77 4.05
C SER A 23 -35.72 28.32 3.86
N LEU A 24 -37.02 28.11 3.63
CA LEU A 24 -37.56 26.77 3.30
C LEU A 24 -36.97 26.20 2.00
N ALA A 25 -36.83 27.04 0.97
CA ALA A 25 -36.19 26.64 -0.28
C ALA A 25 -34.71 26.28 -0.09
N ALA A 26 -33.98 27.05 0.74
CA ALA A 26 -32.57 26.77 1.05
C ALA A 26 -32.40 25.46 1.84
N ILE A 27 -33.29 25.17 2.79
CA ILE A 27 -33.30 23.91 3.55
C ILE A 27 -33.64 22.74 2.62
N ALA A 28 -34.64 22.89 1.74
CA ALA A 28 -34.96 21.87 0.74
C ALA A 28 -33.80 21.60 -0.23
N PHE A 29 -33.09 22.65 -0.67
CA PHE A 29 -31.88 22.52 -1.48
C PHE A 29 -30.74 21.83 -0.73
N LEU A 30 -30.54 22.14 0.55
CA LEU A 30 -29.55 21.46 1.40
C LEU A 30 -29.90 19.98 1.59
N PHE A 31 -31.17 19.63 1.75
CA PHE A 31 -31.60 18.23 1.82
C PHE A 31 -31.40 17.50 0.50
N LEU A 32 -31.74 18.12 -0.64
CA LEU A 32 -31.47 17.56 -1.96
C LEU A 32 -29.97 17.35 -2.20
N PHE A 33 -29.13 18.32 -1.84
CA PHE A 33 -27.68 18.21 -1.96
C PHE A 33 -27.10 17.15 -1.02
N SER A 34 -27.63 17.04 0.21
CA SER A 34 -27.23 16.00 1.16
C SER A 34 -27.66 14.61 0.69
N SER A 35 -28.82 14.48 0.05
CA SER A 35 -29.26 13.21 -0.55
C SER A 35 -28.42 12.83 -1.76
N LEU A 36 -28.01 13.79 -2.62
CA LEU A 36 -27.09 13.56 -3.74
C LEU A 36 -25.69 13.13 -3.27
N ILE A 37 -25.20 13.69 -2.17
CA ILE A 37 -23.93 13.28 -1.55
C ILE A 37 -24.07 11.93 -0.82
N SER A 38 -25.24 11.66 -0.21
CA SER A 38 -25.51 10.43 0.54
C SER A 38 -25.86 9.23 -0.35
N THR A 39 -26.40 9.45 -1.56
CA THR A 39 -26.60 8.39 -2.56
C THR A 39 -25.32 7.99 -3.32
N ASN A 40 -24.22 8.71 -3.12
CA ASN A 40 -22.88 8.24 -3.51
C ASN A 40 -22.15 7.50 -2.36
N GLY A 41 -22.84 7.26 -1.23
CA GLY A 41 -22.32 6.56 -0.05
C GLY A 41 -22.87 5.14 0.15
N SER A 42 -23.49 4.54 -0.88
CA SER A 42 -23.94 3.14 -0.84
C SER A 42 -23.08 2.31 -1.78
N SER A 43 -21.96 1.79 -1.28
CA SER A 43 -21.17 0.79 -2.00
C SER A 43 -21.88 -0.56 -1.96
N SER A 44 -22.99 -0.68 -2.70
CA SER A 44 -23.38 -1.96 -3.28
C SER A 44 -22.27 -2.36 -4.24
N PHE A 45 -21.48 -3.35 -3.83
CA PHE A 45 -20.42 -3.96 -4.62
C PHE A 45 -20.96 -4.35 -6.01
N PRO A 46 -20.44 -3.76 -7.11
CA PRO A 46 -20.63 -4.36 -8.42
C PRO A 46 -19.88 -5.69 -8.42
N SER A 47 -20.49 -6.73 -8.97
CA SER A 47 -19.83 -8.04 -9.07
C SER A 47 -18.46 -7.89 -9.75
N SER A 48 -17.44 -8.49 -9.13
CA SER A 48 -16.02 -8.48 -9.55
C SER A 48 -15.83 -8.71 -11.06
N ASN A 49 -16.69 -9.52 -11.67
CA ASN A 49 -16.66 -9.86 -13.09
C ASN A 49 -16.93 -8.68 -14.04
N SER A 50 -17.72 -7.70 -13.64
CA SER A 50 -18.05 -6.53 -14.47
C SER A 50 -16.88 -5.53 -14.52
N ILE A 51 -16.25 -5.30 -13.37
CA ILE A 51 -15.08 -4.44 -13.22
C ILE A 51 -13.88 -5.03 -13.95
N GLN A 52 -13.59 -6.32 -13.78
CA GLN A 52 -12.49 -6.99 -14.49
C GLN A 52 -12.65 -6.98 -16.02
N LYS A 53 -13.86 -7.16 -16.54
CA LYS A 53 -14.12 -7.06 -17.98
C LYS A 53 -13.89 -5.64 -18.51
N ILE A 54 -14.33 -4.61 -17.78
CA ILE A 54 -14.12 -3.21 -18.15
C ILE A 54 -12.63 -2.84 -18.10
N PHE A 55 -11.89 -3.28 -17.07
CA PHE A 55 -10.45 -3.08 -16.97
C PHE A 55 -9.67 -3.85 -18.06
N ARG A 56 -10.03 -5.10 -18.38
CA ARG A 56 -9.41 -5.85 -19.50
C ARG A 56 -9.62 -5.16 -20.85
N PHE A 57 -10.83 -4.68 -21.15
CA PHE A 57 -11.12 -3.99 -22.41
C PHE A 57 -10.43 -2.63 -22.54
N LYS A 58 -10.31 -1.86 -21.45
CA LYS A 58 -9.50 -0.63 -21.44
C LYS A 58 -8.00 -0.93 -21.55
N ASN A 59 -7.49 -1.97 -20.89
CA ASN A 59 -6.07 -2.35 -20.95
C ASN A 59 -5.62 -2.73 -22.37
N LEU A 60 -6.43 -3.48 -23.14
CA LEU A 60 -6.07 -3.82 -24.53
C LEU A 60 -5.96 -2.59 -25.45
N THR A 61 -6.84 -1.60 -25.27
CA THR A 61 -6.87 -0.38 -26.11
C THR A 61 -5.87 0.69 -25.65
N GLN A 62 -5.53 0.73 -24.36
CA GLN A 62 -4.57 1.66 -23.76
C GLN A 62 -3.11 1.19 -23.89
N LYS A 63 -2.85 -0.12 -23.80
CA LYS A 63 -1.51 -0.72 -24.01
C LYS A 63 -0.99 -0.48 -25.44
N GLN A 64 -1.89 -0.47 -26.43
CA GLN A 64 -1.56 -0.08 -27.81
C GLN A 64 -1.27 1.43 -27.98
N ARG A 65 -1.82 2.31 -27.14
CA ARG A 65 -1.58 3.77 -27.20
C ARG A 65 -0.33 4.20 -26.44
N ARG A 66 0.03 3.51 -25.34
CA ARG A 66 1.20 3.86 -24.50
C ARG A 66 2.55 3.42 -25.08
N GLY A 67 2.59 2.39 -25.92
CA GLY A 67 3.82 1.96 -26.62
C GLY A 67 4.41 2.99 -27.60
N ARG A 68 3.81 4.19 -27.71
CA ARG A 68 4.19 5.27 -28.63
C ARG A 68 4.20 6.66 -27.97
N HIS A 69 4.33 6.77 -26.65
CA HIS A 69 4.57 8.09 -26.06
C HIS A 69 6.04 8.49 -26.32
N PHE A 70 6.28 9.19 -27.43
CA PHE A 70 7.55 9.87 -27.66
C PHE A 70 7.66 11.00 -26.65
N PHE A 71 8.63 10.92 -25.74
CA PHE A 71 8.80 11.96 -24.74
C PHE A 71 9.10 13.31 -25.41
N SER A 72 8.34 14.33 -25.01
CA SER A 72 8.46 15.69 -25.47
C SER A 72 9.59 16.41 -24.71
N VAL A 73 10.10 17.49 -25.30
CA VAL A 73 11.07 18.41 -24.65
C VAL A 73 10.51 18.99 -23.34
N ASN A 74 9.18 19.03 -23.19
CA ASN A 74 8.52 19.52 -21.98
C ASN A 74 8.33 18.46 -20.89
N ASP A 75 8.69 17.20 -21.14
CA ASP A 75 8.50 16.15 -20.16
C ASP A 75 9.54 16.27 -19.05
N LYS A 76 9.04 16.33 -17.81
CA LYS A 76 9.86 16.55 -16.62
C LYS A 76 10.02 15.24 -15.88
N PHE A 77 11.26 14.91 -15.53
CA PHE A 77 11.60 13.65 -14.89
C PHE A 77 12.15 13.88 -13.48
N LEU A 78 11.88 12.91 -12.60
CA LEU A 78 12.40 12.84 -11.25
C LEU A 78 13.03 11.46 -11.03
N TYR A 79 14.33 11.43 -10.76
CA TYR A 79 15.08 10.22 -10.49
C TYR A 79 15.82 10.33 -9.15
N TRP A 80 15.44 9.50 -8.20
CA TRP A 80 16.05 9.46 -6.87
C TRP A 80 17.34 8.64 -6.85
N GLY A 81 17.40 7.56 -7.63
CA GLY A 81 18.52 6.65 -7.70
C GLY A 81 18.07 5.25 -8.06
N ASN A 82 19.02 4.34 -8.24
CA ASN A 82 18.77 2.95 -8.66
C ASN A 82 18.42 2.02 -7.49
N ARG A 83 18.42 2.54 -6.25
CA ARG A 83 18.13 1.78 -5.04
C ARG A 83 17.20 2.56 -4.14
N ILE A 84 16.07 1.94 -3.84
CA ILE A 84 15.13 2.42 -2.82
C ILE A 84 15.86 2.42 -1.46
N ASP A 85 15.57 3.40 -0.61
CA ASP A 85 16.19 3.61 0.71
C ASP A 85 17.66 4.05 0.71
N CYS A 86 18.18 4.48 -0.45
CA CYS A 86 19.51 5.09 -0.57
C CYS A 86 19.40 6.59 -0.90
N PRO A 87 20.07 7.48 -0.14
CA PRO A 87 20.92 7.19 1.03
C PRO A 87 20.10 6.71 2.23
N GLY A 88 20.74 6.09 3.21
CA GLY A 88 20.09 5.67 4.45
C GLY A 88 20.66 4.38 5.05
N LYS A 89 20.21 4.07 6.27
CA LYS A 89 20.70 2.92 7.06
C LYS A 89 20.57 1.58 6.35
N HIS A 90 19.54 1.45 5.50
CA HIS A 90 19.17 0.18 4.88
C HIS A 90 19.65 0.01 3.43
N CYS A 91 20.48 0.93 2.93
CA CYS A 91 20.99 0.91 1.57
C CYS A 91 21.78 -0.38 1.23
N GLU A 92 22.50 -0.93 2.23
CA GLU A 92 23.29 -2.16 2.09
C GLU A 92 22.60 -3.43 2.58
N SER A 93 21.69 -3.32 3.57
CA SER A 93 21.11 -4.50 4.25
C SER A 93 19.78 -4.96 3.68
N CYS A 94 19.06 -4.08 2.98
CA CYS A 94 17.73 -4.28 2.40
C CYS A 94 16.66 -4.67 3.43
N GLU A 95 15.43 -4.21 3.20
CA GLU A 95 14.33 -4.37 4.15
C GLU A 95 13.19 -5.19 3.57
N GLY A 96 12.19 -5.54 4.39
CA GLY A 96 11.00 -6.25 3.92
C GLY A 96 10.15 -5.39 2.97
N LEU A 97 9.31 -6.05 2.16
CA LEU A 97 8.49 -5.39 1.13
C LEU A 97 7.68 -4.20 1.66
N GLY A 98 7.09 -4.30 2.86
CA GLY A 98 6.31 -3.19 3.43
C GLY A 98 7.13 -1.92 3.72
N HIS A 99 8.43 -2.06 4.01
CA HIS A 99 9.34 -0.92 4.15
C HIS A 99 9.62 -0.32 2.77
N GLN A 100 10.00 -1.16 1.81
CA GLN A 100 10.27 -0.76 0.43
C GLN A 100 9.07 -0.05 -0.20
N GLU A 101 7.85 -0.55 0.02
CA GLU A 101 6.61 0.10 -0.40
C GLU A 101 6.40 1.47 0.22
N SER A 102 6.80 1.66 1.49
CA SER A 102 6.68 2.98 2.14
C SER A 102 7.59 4.01 1.49
N SER A 103 8.79 3.61 1.09
CA SER A 103 9.78 4.45 0.42
C SER A 103 9.43 4.72 -1.03
N LEU A 104 9.01 3.67 -1.75
CA LEU A 104 8.53 3.80 -3.13
C LEU A 104 7.31 4.72 -3.21
N ARG A 105 6.33 4.54 -2.30
CA ARG A 105 5.17 5.44 -2.23
C ARG A 105 5.61 6.87 -1.99
N CYS A 106 6.61 7.10 -1.15
CA CYS A 106 7.09 8.44 -0.89
C CYS A 106 7.65 9.12 -2.15
N ALA A 107 8.50 8.43 -2.92
CA ALA A 107 9.02 8.96 -4.17
C ALA A 107 7.92 9.21 -5.22
N LEU A 108 6.90 8.34 -5.29
CA LEU A 108 5.73 8.55 -6.14
C LEU A 108 4.95 9.81 -5.73
N GLU A 109 4.75 10.05 -4.43
CA GLU A 109 4.08 11.26 -3.95
C GLU A 109 4.87 12.53 -4.24
N GLU A 110 6.21 12.49 -4.15
CA GLU A 110 7.03 13.63 -4.56
C GLU A 110 6.91 13.89 -6.07
N ALA A 111 6.89 12.83 -6.90
CA ALA A 111 6.69 12.97 -8.34
C ALA A 111 5.32 13.58 -8.66
N MET A 112 4.25 13.17 -7.97
CA MET A 112 2.93 13.80 -8.08
C MET A 112 2.97 15.27 -7.67
N PHE A 113 3.59 15.57 -6.53
CA PHE A 113 3.70 16.91 -6.00
C PHE A 113 4.45 17.87 -6.94
N LEU A 114 5.50 17.37 -7.60
CA LEU A 114 6.31 18.11 -8.56
C LEU A 114 5.76 18.07 -10.00
N GLN A 115 4.71 17.29 -10.27
CA GLN A 115 4.15 17.02 -11.59
C GLN A 115 5.20 16.50 -12.58
N ARG A 116 5.93 15.45 -12.18
CA ARG A 116 7.00 14.83 -12.95
C ARG A 116 6.74 13.35 -13.20
N THR A 117 7.27 12.83 -14.30
CA THR A 117 7.39 11.39 -14.52
C THR A 117 8.46 10.85 -13.58
N PHE A 118 8.08 9.88 -12.74
CA PHE A 118 9.01 9.23 -11.85
C PHE A 118 9.80 8.16 -12.60
N VAL A 119 11.12 8.24 -12.52
CA VAL A 119 12.02 7.20 -13.00
C VAL A 119 12.23 6.23 -11.85
N MET A 120 11.51 5.12 -11.92
CA MET A 120 11.51 4.09 -10.90
C MET A 120 12.69 3.14 -11.06
N PRO A 121 13.31 2.66 -9.96
CA PRO A 121 14.27 1.59 -10.03
C PRO A 121 13.69 0.35 -10.73
N SER A 122 14.40 -0.21 -11.70
CA SER A 122 14.02 -1.47 -12.36
C SER A 122 14.09 -2.67 -11.44
N ARG A 123 14.76 -2.52 -10.29
CA ARG A 123 14.92 -3.57 -9.29
C ARG A 123 14.66 -3.03 -7.89
N MET A 124 14.00 -3.83 -7.08
CA MET A 124 13.78 -3.56 -5.66
C MET A 124 14.70 -4.47 -4.83
N CYS A 125 15.44 -3.90 -3.87
CA CYS A 125 16.22 -4.72 -2.95
C CYS A 125 15.32 -5.18 -1.81
N ILE A 126 15.31 -6.48 -1.52
CA ILE A 126 14.47 -7.04 -0.48
C ILE A 126 15.22 -8.08 0.32
N ASN A 127 15.02 -8.08 1.64
CA ASN A 127 15.80 -8.88 2.56
C ASN A 127 15.67 -10.41 2.28
N PRO A 128 16.77 -11.16 2.16
CA PRO A 128 16.73 -12.60 1.83
C PRO A 128 16.05 -13.44 2.90
N ILE A 129 16.02 -12.98 4.15
CA ILE A 129 15.35 -13.69 5.26
C ILE A 129 13.88 -13.91 4.94
N HIS A 130 13.25 -13.00 4.21
CA HIS A 130 11.87 -13.18 3.75
C HIS A 130 11.78 -13.78 2.33
N ASN A 131 12.91 -13.95 1.63
CA ASN A 131 12.98 -14.50 0.27
C ASN A 131 13.38 -15.97 0.18
N LYS A 132 13.79 -16.61 1.29
CA LYS A 132 14.04 -18.06 1.31
C LYS A 132 12.75 -18.78 0.96
N LYS A 133 12.65 -19.23 -0.30
CA LYS A 133 11.51 -19.97 -0.84
C LYS A 133 11.06 -21.01 0.19
N GLY A 134 9.91 -20.77 0.81
CA GLY A 134 9.16 -21.82 1.51
C GLY A 134 8.40 -22.61 0.45
N LEU A 135 9.10 -23.05 -0.60
CA LEU A 135 8.43 -23.76 -1.68
C LEU A 135 7.81 -25.02 -1.13
N LEU A 136 6.62 -25.26 -1.64
CA LEU A 136 5.74 -26.38 -1.36
C LEU A 136 6.42 -27.74 -1.52
N HIS A 137 7.57 -27.82 -2.19
CA HIS A 137 8.52 -28.94 -2.13
C HIS A 137 9.96 -28.41 -2.30
N GLN A 138 10.88 -28.79 -1.39
CA GLN A 138 12.30 -28.44 -1.48
C GLN A 138 13.07 -29.61 -2.13
N SER A 139 13.64 -29.41 -3.32
CA SER A 139 14.77 -30.23 -3.79
C SER A 139 16.06 -29.53 -3.39
N THR A 140 16.83 -30.19 -2.53
CA THR A 140 18.17 -29.80 -2.10
C THR A 140 19.13 -29.74 -3.29
N ASN A 141 19.44 -28.55 -3.80
CA ASN A 141 20.70 -28.20 -4.48
C ASN A 141 20.63 -26.76 -4.99
N ALA A 142 21.20 -25.83 -4.23
CA ALA A 142 21.25 -24.40 -4.57
C ALA A 142 22.73 -23.94 -4.54
N SER A 143 23.24 -23.42 -5.66
CA SER A 143 24.64 -22.97 -5.82
C SER A 143 24.82 -21.48 -5.48
N SER A 144 26.06 -21.04 -5.32
CA SER A 144 26.45 -19.72 -4.81
C SER A 144 26.11 -18.51 -5.72
N GLU A 145 25.69 -18.72 -6.97
CA GLU A 145 25.21 -17.63 -7.86
C GLU A 145 23.79 -17.15 -7.53
N GLU A 146 22.99 -17.93 -6.79
CA GLU A 146 21.66 -17.53 -6.29
C GLU A 146 21.70 -16.36 -5.29
N SER A 147 22.88 -15.98 -4.78
CA SER A 147 23.05 -15.04 -3.66
C SER A 147 22.67 -13.58 -4.00
N TRP A 148 22.84 -13.13 -5.25
CA TRP A 148 22.43 -11.78 -5.68
C TRP A 148 20.99 -11.74 -6.21
N GLU A 149 20.50 -12.82 -6.83
CA GLU A 149 19.09 -13.00 -7.18
C GLU A 149 18.20 -13.14 -5.93
N ALA A 150 18.76 -13.62 -4.81
CA ALA A 150 18.07 -13.74 -3.54
C ALA A 150 17.74 -12.40 -2.86
N ASN A 151 18.43 -11.31 -3.20
CA ASN A 151 18.25 -10.00 -2.53
C ASN A 151 17.55 -8.96 -3.41
N SER A 152 17.16 -9.31 -4.63
CA SER A 152 16.66 -8.31 -5.58
C SER A 152 15.58 -8.88 -6.49
N CYS A 153 14.44 -8.20 -6.56
CA CYS A 153 13.33 -8.54 -7.44
C CYS A 153 13.21 -7.49 -8.55
N ALA A 154 12.93 -7.94 -9.77
CA ALA A 154 12.57 -7.02 -10.85
C ALA A 154 11.26 -6.30 -10.49
N MET A 155 11.21 -4.99 -10.67
CA MET A 155 10.08 -4.15 -10.26
C MET A 155 8.79 -4.55 -10.97
N ASP A 156 8.89 -4.86 -12.26
CA ASP A 156 7.81 -5.34 -13.13
C ASP A 156 7.34 -6.78 -12.81
N SER A 157 8.13 -7.55 -12.07
CA SER A 157 7.71 -8.87 -11.56
C SER A 157 6.80 -8.79 -10.34
N LEU A 158 6.75 -7.62 -9.68
CA LEU A 158 5.93 -7.35 -8.50
C LEU A 158 4.78 -6.41 -8.85
N TYR A 159 5.04 -5.33 -9.57
CA TYR A 159 4.07 -4.27 -9.82
C TYR A 159 3.80 -4.04 -11.30
N ASP A 160 2.58 -3.60 -11.60
CA ASP A 160 2.12 -3.24 -12.92
C ASP A 160 2.38 -1.75 -13.18
N MET A 161 3.40 -1.46 -14.01
CA MET A 161 3.81 -0.08 -14.30
C MET A 161 2.73 0.72 -15.04
N ASP A 162 1.93 0.05 -15.88
CA ASP A 162 0.84 0.69 -16.61
C ASP A 162 -0.28 1.11 -15.64
N LEU A 163 -0.60 0.25 -14.67
CA LEU A 163 -1.60 0.55 -13.65
C LEU A 163 -1.15 1.66 -12.71
N ILE A 164 0.13 1.67 -12.30
CA ILE A 164 0.70 2.80 -11.54
C ILE A 164 0.61 4.10 -12.36
N SER A 165 0.93 4.02 -13.66
CA SER A 165 0.91 5.15 -14.61
C SER A 165 -0.47 5.75 -14.85
N ASP A 166 -1.55 5.11 -14.40
CA ASP A 166 -2.88 5.72 -14.39
C ASP A 166 -3.03 6.78 -13.29
N THR A 167 -2.16 6.77 -12.27
CA THR A 167 -2.18 7.74 -11.15
C THR A 167 -0.93 8.61 -11.14
N VAL A 168 0.25 8.02 -11.32
CA VAL A 168 1.54 8.72 -11.31
C VAL A 168 2.33 8.25 -12.53
N PRO A 169 2.70 9.11 -13.49
CA PRO A 169 3.47 8.68 -14.65
C PRO A 169 4.80 8.06 -14.20
N VAL A 170 5.07 6.82 -14.61
CA VAL A 170 6.31 6.13 -14.25
C VAL A 170 6.98 5.49 -15.47
N ILE A 171 8.31 5.44 -15.42
CA ILE A 171 9.14 4.59 -16.29
C ILE A 171 10.21 3.88 -15.46
N LEU A 172 10.74 2.78 -15.97
CA LEU A 172 11.87 2.09 -15.33
C LEU A 172 13.21 2.70 -15.77
N ASP A 173 14.18 2.70 -14.86
CA ASP A 173 15.56 3.16 -15.08
C ASP A 173 16.38 2.28 -16.05
N ASN A 174 15.85 1.14 -16.49
CA ASN A 174 16.42 0.30 -17.53
C ASN A 174 15.68 0.41 -18.88
N SER A 175 14.70 1.31 -18.97
CA SER A 175 13.91 1.49 -20.19
C SER A 175 14.71 2.19 -21.30
N LYS A 176 14.45 1.82 -22.56
CA LYS A 176 15.03 2.51 -23.73
C LYS A 176 14.73 4.01 -23.72
N SER A 177 13.54 4.36 -23.25
CA SER A 177 13.07 5.73 -23.19
C SER A 177 13.84 6.54 -22.13
N TRP A 178 14.15 5.94 -20.97
CA TRP A 178 15.03 6.58 -20.00
C TRP A 178 16.44 6.80 -20.54
N TYR A 179 17.01 5.82 -21.24
CA TYR A 179 18.32 5.97 -21.87
C TYR A 179 18.37 7.15 -22.87
N GLN A 180 17.30 7.35 -23.65
CA GLN A 180 17.17 8.49 -24.56
C GLN A 180 17.09 9.82 -23.82
N VAL A 181 16.28 9.91 -22.75
CA VAL A 181 16.16 11.10 -21.90
C VAL A 181 17.51 11.45 -21.27
N LEU A 182 18.20 10.46 -20.70
CA LEU A 182 19.48 10.66 -20.03
C LEU A 182 20.58 11.08 -21.03
N SER A 183 20.71 10.38 -22.16
CA SER A 183 21.71 10.70 -23.18
C SER A 183 21.51 12.09 -23.80
N THR A 184 20.27 12.53 -23.98
CA THR A 184 19.94 13.87 -24.50
C THR A 184 20.24 14.94 -23.45
N SER A 185 19.80 14.73 -22.22
CA SER A 185 19.96 15.72 -21.14
C SER A 185 21.43 15.88 -20.74
N MET A 186 22.19 14.78 -20.68
CA MET A 186 23.62 14.82 -20.35
C MET A 186 24.46 15.59 -21.39
N LYS A 187 24.09 15.55 -22.67
CA LYS A 187 24.74 16.38 -23.72
C LYS A 187 24.56 17.89 -23.49
N LEU A 188 23.46 18.28 -22.86
CA LEU A 188 23.15 19.68 -22.53
C LEU A 188 23.73 20.12 -21.18
N GLY A 189 24.26 19.18 -20.38
CA GLY A 189 24.92 19.44 -19.10
C GLY A 189 24.04 20.18 -18.09
N ALA A 190 24.62 21.15 -17.39
CA ALA A 190 23.94 21.95 -16.35
C ALA A 190 22.72 22.74 -16.86
N ARG A 191 22.51 22.85 -18.18
CA ARG A 191 21.33 23.49 -18.77
C ARG A 191 20.10 22.58 -18.81
N ALA A 192 20.27 21.27 -18.61
CA ALA A 192 19.18 20.29 -18.68
C ALA A 192 19.13 19.32 -17.49
N VAL A 193 20.22 19.19 -16.71
CA VAL A 193 20.32 18.23 -15.60
C VAL A 193 20.72 18.95 -14.32
N ALA A 194 20.03 18.62 -13.22
CA ALA A 194 20.41 19.03 -11.87
C ALA A 194 20.59 17.79 -10.98
N HIS A 195 21.76 17.69 -10.35
CA HIS A 195 21.94 16.87 -9.17
C HIS A 195 21.34 17.61 -7.98
N VAL A 196 20.41 16.96 -7.28
CA VAL A 196 19.62 17.63 -6.22
C VAL A 196 19.86 16.94 -4.88
N GLU A 197 20.67 17.57 -4.05
CA GLU A 197 20.95 17.12 -2.68
C GLU A 197 20.54 18.20 -1.68
N GLN A 198 19.90 17.79 -0.57
CA GLN A 198 19.53 18.66 0.55
C GLN A 198 18.54 19.81 0.21
N VAL A 199 17.89 19.76 -0.94
CA VAL A 199 16.85 20.72 -1.35
C VAL A 199 15.47 20.23 -0.95
N SER A 200 14.59 21.10 -0.44
CA SER A 200 13.23 20.68 -0.07
C SER A 200 12.33 20.50 -1.30
N ARG A 201 11.34 19.60 -1.22
CA ARG A 201 10.37 19.44 -2.33
C ARG A 201 9.60 20.73 -2.66
N ILE A 202 9.37 21.59 -1.66
CA ILE A 202 8.70 22.89 -1.84
C ILE A 202 9.58 23.81 -2.67
N GLU A 203 10.87 23.87 -2.36
CA GLU A 203 11.84 24.64 -3.13
C GLU A 203 11.99 24.12 -4.56
N LEU A 204 11.98 22.80 -4.77
CA LEU A 204 11.98 22.20 -6.12
C LEU A 204 10.76 22.58 -6.96
N ARG A 205 9.61 22.81 -6.32
CA ARG A 205 8.38 23.24 -6.97
C ARG A 205 8.40 24.74 -7.26
N ASP A 206 8.82 25.54 -6.29
CA ASP A 206 8.64 26.99 -6.30
C ASP A 206 9.80 27.72 -7.02
N SER A 207 10.99 27.11 -7.08
CA SER A 207 12.15 27.69 -7.76
C SER A 207 12.10 27.48 -9.27
N SER A 208 12.14 28.57 -10.03
CA SER A 208 12.22 28.55 -11.49
C SER A 208 13.48 27.84 -11.99
N HIS A 209 14.55 27.80 -11.19
CA HIS A 209 15.82 27.12 -11.50
C HIS A 209 15.61 25.63 -11.83
N TYR A 210 14.74 24.94 -11.10
CA TYR A 210 14.54 23.49 -11.28
C TYR A 210 13.41 23.16 -12.25
N SER A 211 12.59 24.14 -12.63
CA SER A 211 11.31 23.95 -13.31
C SER A 211 11.38 23.10 -14.57
N ASN A 212 12.46 23.18 -15.35
CA ASN A 212 12.64 22.47 -16.63
C ASN A 212 13.84 21.50 -16.64
N LEU A 213 14.50 21.30 -15.49
CA LEU A 213 15.64 20.40 -15.39
C LEU A 213 15.20 18.96 -15.10
N LEU A 214 15.90 18.00 -15.68
CA LEU A 214 15.90 16.61 -15.23
C LEU A 214 16.55 16.57 -13.83
N LEU A 215 15.80 16.12 -12.83
CA LEU A 215 16.28 16.01 -11.46
C LEU A 215 16.83 14.60 -11.25
N ILE A 216 18.12 14.49 -10.94
CA ILE A 216 18.80 13.21 -10.68
C ILE A 216 19.48 13.20 -9.31
N ASN A 217 19.74 11.98 -8.82
CA ASN A 217 20.29 11.72 -7.50
C ASN A 217 19.55 12.51 -6.42
N ARG A 218 18.22 12.57 -6.57
CA ARG A 218 17.37 13.33 -5.67
C ARG A 218 17.47 12.75 -4.26
N THR A 219 18.02 13.55 -3.35
CA THR A 219 18.00 13.30 -1.90
C THR A 219 17.74 14.61 -1.15
N ALA A 220 16.86 14.60 -0.14
CA ALA A 220 16.64 15.77 0.73
C ALA A 220 17.30 15.62 2.12
N SER A 221 17.62 14.39 2.52
CA SER A 221 18.27 14.06 3.79
C SER A 221 19.18 12.84 3.61
N PRO A 222 20.16 12.61 4.51
CA PRO A 222 21.00 11.41 4.46
C PRO A 222 20.25 10.13 4.87
N LEU A 223 18.91 10.18 4.97
CA LEU A 223 18.06 9.09 5.47
C LEU A 223 17.26 8.46 4.33
N SER A 224 16.68 7.29 4.61
CA SER A 224 15.88 6.52 3.65
C SER A 224 14.69 7.32 3.12
N TRP A 225 14.25 7.02 1.89
CA TRP A 225 13.30 7.86 1.15
C TRP A 225 11.99 8.14 1.89
N PHE A 226 11.46 7.15 2.62
CA PHE A 226 10.25 7.33 3.41
C PHE A 226 10.34 8.45 4.46
N MET A 227 11.53 8.91 4.81
CA MET A 227 11.76 10.00 5.76
C MET A 227 11.45 11.38 5.15
N GLU A 228 11.53 11.52 3.83
CA GLU A 228 11.37 12.79 3.09
C GLU A 228 9.92 13.22 2.92
N CYS A 229 9.00 12.27 2.98
CA CYS A 229 7.59 12.58 2.84
C CYS A 229 7.03 13.25 4.09
N LYS A 230 6.15 14.22 3.84
CA LYS A 230 5.51 15.07 4.85
C LYS A 230 4.90 14.21 5.96
N ASP A 231 5.16 14.63 7.21
CA ASP A 231 4.53 14.20 8.46
C ASP A 231 3.85 12.82 8.39
N ARG A 232 4.66 11.77 8.30
CA ARG A 232 4.22 10.36 8.28
C ARG A 232 3.45 9.90 9.52
N ASN A 233 3.41 10.72 10.57
CA ASN A 233 2.53 10.48 11.71
C ASN A 233 1.12 11.03 11.47
N ASN A 234 0.98 11.99 10.54
CA ASN A 234 -0.28 12.53 10.09
C ASN A 234 -0.77 11.84 8.80
N ARG A 235 -1.63 10.84 8.95
CA ARG A 235 -2.19 10.09 7.82
C ARG A 235 -2.95 10.95 6.80
N SER A 236 -3.45 12.12 7.21
CA SER A 236 -4.13 13.06 6.30
C SER A 236 -3.17 13.82 5.37
N ALA A 237 -1.86 13.80 5.66
CA ALA A 237 -0.84 14.46 4.85
C ALA A 237 -0.33 13.62 3.66
N VAL A 238 -0.75 12.35 3.58
CA VAL A 238 -0.30 11.37 2.59
C VAL A 238 -1.15 11.50 1.31
N MET A 239 -0.50 11.63 0.14
CA MET A 239 -1.22 11.79 -1.14
C MET A 239 -1.72 10.45 -1.71
N LEU A 240 -0.96 9.37 -1.52
CA LEU A 240 -1.34 8.04 -1.99
C LEU A 240 -1.80 7.17 -0.81
N PRO A 241 -2.94 6.47 -0.90
CA PRO A 241 -3.37 5.61 0.20
C PRO A 241 -2.36 4.48 0.43
N TYR A 242 -2.24 3.98 1.66
CA TYR A 242 -1.39 2.81 1.98
C TYR A 242 -1.73 1.56 1.16
N LYS A 243 -2.97 1.48 0.65
CA LYS A 243 -3.46 0.41 -0.22
C LYS A 243 -3.09 0.59 -1.71
N PHE A 244 -2.49 1.72 -2.10
CA PHE A 244 -2.12 2.01 -3.49
C PHE A 244 -1.19 0.93 -4.07
N LEU A 245 0.09 0.89 -3.70
CA LEU A 245 1.04 -0.12 -4.21
C LEU A 245 0.54 -1.57 -4.08
N PRO A 246 -0.10 -1.99 -2.97
CA PRO A 246 -0.66 -3.33 -2.85
C PRO A 246 -1.73 -3.68 -3.89
N SER A 247 -2.47 -2.68 -4.38
CA SER A 247 -3.46 -2.84 -5.47
C SER A 247 -2.84 -2.76 -6.87
N MET A 248 -1.56 -2.41 -6.98
CA MET A 248 -0.82 -2.26 -8.23
C MET A 248 0.02 -3.50 -8.58
N ALA A 249 -0.36 -4.67 -8.08
CA ALA A 249 0.35 -5.91 -8.36
C ALA A 249 0.39 -6.24 -9.87
N ALA A 250 1.46 -6.90 -10.31
CA ALA A 250 1.64 -7.36 -11.67
C ALA A 250 0.44 -8.20 -12.17
N GLU A 251 0.13 -8.09 -13.46
CA GLU A 251 -1.06 -8.69 -14.08
C GLU A 251 -1.21 -10.20 -13.79
N ASN A 252 -0.13 -10.96 -13.91
CA ASN A 252 -0.13 -12.40 -13.62
C ASN A 252 -0.43 -12.73 -12.15
N LEU A 253 0.03 -11.91 -11.20
CA LEU A 253 -0.25 -12.08 -9.77
C LEU A 253 -1.72 -11.78 -9.47
N ARG A 254 -2.28 -10.74 -10.12
CA ARG A 254 -3.71 -10.41 -10.03
C ARG A 254 -4.57 -11.54 -10.60
N ASP A 255 -4.25 -12.01 -11.80
CA ASP A 255 -4.97 -13.12 -12.43
C ASP A 255 -4.95 -14.40 -11.58
N ALA A 256 -3.81 -14.73 -10.95
CA ALA A 256 -3.70 -15.86 -10.04
C ALA A 256 -4.57 -15.67 -8.79
N ALA A 257 -4.53 -14.50 -8.17
CA ALA A 257 -5.38 -14.17 -7.03
C ALA A 257 -6.87 -14.27 -7.37
N GLU A 258 -7.29 -13.76 -8.53
CA GLU A 258 -8.70 -13.83 -8.95
C GLU A 258 -9.19 -15.27 -9.16
N LYS A 259 -8.36 -16.14 -9.76
CA LYS A 259 -8.68 -17.57 -9.89
C LYS A 259 -8.88 -18.21 -8.51
N ILE A 260 -7.98 -17.96 -7.57
CA ILE A 260 -8.06 -18.52 -6.21
C ILE A 260 -9.30 -18.00 -5.48
N LYS A 261 -9.60 -16.70 -5.59
CA LYS A 261 -10.83 -16.12 -5.03
C LYS A 261 -12.09 -16.77 -5.60
N GLY A 262 -12.10 -17.04 -6.90
CA GLY A 262 -13.20 -17.78 -7.55
C GLY A 262 -13.40 -19.18 -6.97
N LEU A 263 -12.31 -19.90 -6.67
CA LEU A 263 -12.36 -21.21 -6.02
C LEU A 263 -12.77 -21.14 -4.54
N LEU A 264 -12.39 -20.08 -3.83
CA LEU A 264 -12.76 -19.85 -2.44
C LEU A 264 -14.26 -19.52 -2.26
N GLY A 265 -14.88 -18.85 -3.24
CA GLY A 265 -16.29 -18.45 -3.19
C GLY A 265 -16.52 -17.30 -2.22
N ASP A 266 -17.49 -17.45 -1.30
CA ASP A 266 -17.68 -16.53 -0.16
C ASP A 266 -16.83 -17.01 1.03
N TYR A 267 -15.83 -16.21 1.41
CA TYR A 267 -14.85 -16.56 2.42
C TYR A 267 -14.47 -15.37 3.30
N ASP A 268 -13.92 -15.69 4.46
CA ASP A 268 -13.23 -14.74 5.35
C ASP A 268 -11.73 -15.05 5.35
N ALA A 269 -10.92 -14.08 5.75
CA ALA A 269 -9.48 -14.25 5.78
C ALA A 269 -8.86 -13.78 7.09
N ILE A 270 -7.83 -14.49 7.52
CA ILE A 270 -6.98 -14.10 8.63
C ILE A 270 -5.52 -13.99 8.17
N HIS A 271 -4.84 -12.95 8.63
CA HIS A 271 -3.39 -12.83 8.54
C HIS A 271 -2.78 -13.09 9.91
N VAL A 272 -1.87 -14.07 10.01
CA VAL A 272 -1.24 -14.47 11.27
C VAL A 272 0.28 -14.31 11.19
N ARG A 273 0.79 -13.24 11.79
CA ARG A 273 2.21 -12.88 11.84
C ARG A 273 2.84 -13.33 13.15
N ARG A 274 3.45 -14.52 13.15
CA ARG A 274 4.20 -15.10 14.26
C ARG A 274 5.69 -15.02 13.95
N GLY A 275 6.36 -16.12 13.59
CA GLY A 275 7.75 -16.14 13.13
C GLY A 275 8.70 -15.33 14.03
N ASP A 276 9.48 -14.40 13.45
CA ASP A 276 10.38 -13.51 14.20
C ASP A 276 9.70 -12.59 15.23
N LYS A 277 8.37 -12.40 15.18
CA LYS A 277 7.65 -11.49 16.09
C LYS A 277 7.40 -12.08 17.47
N ILE A 278 7.40 -13.40 17.61
CA ILE A 278 7.27 -14.09 18.92
C ILE A 278 8.62 -14.27 19.63
N LYS A 279 9.70 -13.65 19.12
CA LYS A 279 11.04 -13.77 19.70
C LYS A 279 11.08 -13.17 21.11
N THR A 280 11.54 -13.98 22.07
CA THR A 280 11.80 -13.55 23.44
C THR A 280 13.29 -13.34 23.69
N ARG A 281 13.62 -12.61 24.77
CA ARG A 281 14.99 -12.52 25.32
C ARG A 281 14.93 -12.57 26.84
N LYS A 282 15.96 -13.12 27.49
CA LYS A 282 16.11 -13.03 28.94
C LYS A 282 16.67 -11.67 29.34
N ASP A 283 16.11 -11.08 30.39
CA ASP A 283 16.69 -9.90 31.03
C ASP A 283 17.82 -10.28 32.01
N ARG A 284 18.38 -9.28 32.70
CA ARG A 284 19.46 -9.47 33.69
C ARG A 284 19.09 -10.37 34.87
N PHE A 285 17.80 -10.67 35.05
CA PHE A 285 17.28 -11.53 36.11
C PHE A 285 16.82 -12.90 35.55
N GLY A 286 17.10 -13.19 34.28
CA GLY A 286 16.71 -14.45 33.63
C GLY A 286 15.24 -14.53 33.21
N VAL A 287 14.48 -13.44 33.35
CA VAL A 287 13.04 -13.38 33.02
C VAL A 287 12.87 -13.15 31.52
N ASP A 288 12.01 -13.94 30.89
CA ASP A 288 11.71 -13.79 29.46
C ASP A 288 10.95 -12.49 29.20
N ARG A 289 11.34 -11.80 28.13
CA ARG A 289 10.72 -10.56 27.68
C ARG A 289 10.37 -10.65 26.20
N SER A 290 9.25 -10.04 25.81
CA SER A 290 8.78 -9.89 24.44
C SER A 290 8.50 -8.43 24.10
N LEU A 291 8.61 -8.06 22.82
CA LEU A 291 8.14 -6.77 22.29
C LEU A 291 6.62 -6.77 22.01
N HIS A 292 6.03 -7.96 21.94
CA HIS A 292 4.60 -8.19 21.74
C HIS A 292 4.17 -9.21 22.81
N PRO A 293 3.82 -8.75 24.03
CA PRO A 293 3.59 -9.62 25.17
C PRO A 293 2.42 -10.60 24.99
N HIS A 294 1.39 -10.25 24.23
CA HIS A 294 0.20 -11.08 24.05
C HIS A 294 0.21 -11.91 22.76
N LEU A 295 1.06 -11.55 21.80
CA LEU A 295 1.05 -12.13 20.45
C LEU A 295 1.06 -13.66 20.41
N ASP A 296 1.93 -14.33 21.17
CA ASP A 296 2.02 -15.80 21.11
C ASP A 296 0.71 -16.45 21.58
N ARG A 297 0.19 -16.01 22.73
CA ARG A 297 -1.08 -16.49 23.28
C ARG A 297 -2.24 -16.22 22.32
N ASP A 298 -2.42 -14.97 21.92
CA ASP A 298 -3.58 -14.52 21.15
C ASP A 298 -3.68 -15.16 19.76
N THR A 299 -2.55 -15.61 19.21
CA THR A 299 -2.48 -16.26 17.90
C THR A 299 -2.37 -17.79 17.98
N ARG A 300 -2.59 -18.39 19.16
CA ARG A 300 -2.80 -19.84 19.29
C ARG A 300 -4.23 -20.22 18.89
N PRO A 301 -4.46 -21.41 18.29
CA PRO A 301 -5.75 -21.79 17.73
C PRO A 301 -6.92 -21.70 18.72
N GLU A 302 -6.72 -22.06 19.99
CA GLU A 302 -7.74 -22.04 21.03
C GLU A 302 -8.22 -20.63 21.39
N PHE A 303 -7.32 -19.63 21.38
CA PHE A 303 -7.66 -18.22 21.60
C PHE A 303 -8.24 -17.60 20.32
N MET A 304 -7.70 -17.97 19.15
CA MET A 304 -8.22 -17.56 17.86
C MET A 304 -9.67 -18.00 17.68
N LEU A 305 -10.02 -19.26 18.01
CA LEU A 305 -11.39 -19.77 17.95
C LEU A 305 -12.36 -18.88 18.71
N LYS A 306 -12.03 -18.53 19.97
CA LYS A 306 -12.85 -17.64 20.82
C LYS A 306 -12.96 -16.24 20.23
N ARG A 307 -11.85 -15.67 19.76
CA ARG A 307 -11.80 -14.28 19.28
C ARG A 307 -12.54 -14.10 17.96
N ILE A 308 -12.27 -14.96 16.98
CA ILE A 308 -12.84 -14.82 15.63
C ILE A 308 -14.30 -15.29 15.55
N ALA A 309 -14.79 -16.12 16.48
CA ALA A 309 -16.19 -16.53 16.53
C ALA A 309 -17.18 -15.37 16.73
N LYS A 310 -16.69 -14.22 17.21
CA LYS A 310 -17.47 -12.96 17.34
C LYS A 310 -17.77 -12.31 15.99
N TRP A 311 -16.99 -12.63 14.96
CA TRP A 311 -17.01 -11.96 13.66
C TRP A 311 -17.34 -12.92 12.51
N VAL A 312 -16.88 -14.17 12.61
CA VAL A 312 -17.02 -15.19 11.57
C VAL A 312 -17.94 -16.31 12.06
N PRO A 313 -19.12 -16.50 11.43
CA PRO A 313 -20.00 -17.63 11.71
C PRO A 313 -19.33 -19.00 11.49
N ALA A 314 -19.77 -20.01 12.24
CA ALA A 314 -19.31 -21.38 12.05
C ALA A 314 -19.66 -21.92 10.64
N GLY A 315 -18.84 -22.84 10.14
CA GLY A 315 -18.99 -23.50 8.84
C GLY A 315 -18.48 -22.70 7.64
N ARG A 316 -18.06 -21.43 7.85
CA ARG A 316 -17.51 -20.57 6.79
C ARG A 316 -16.10 -20.97 6.38
N THR A 317 -15.74 -20.63 5.15
CA THR A 317 -14.37 -20.78 4.63
C THR A 317 -13.47 -19.71 5.21
N LEU A 318 -12.35 -20.13 5.81
CA LEU A 318 -11.36 -19.26 6.42
C LEU A 318 -10.02 -19.44 5.70
N PHE A 319 -9.65 -18.45 4.89
CA PHE A 319 -8.34 -18.38 4.26
C PHE A 319 -7.29 -17.90 5.27
N ILE A 320 -6.19 -18.64 5.42
CA ILE A 320 -5.14 -18.35 6.41
C ILE A 320 -3.83 -18.03 5.68
N ALA A 321 -3.40 -16.77 5.78
CA ALA A 321 -2.06 -16.34 5.38
C ALA A 321 -1.19 -16.21 6.63
N SER A 322 -0.10 -16.98 6.72
CA SER A 322 0.74 -16.99 7.91
C SER A 322 2.21 -17.28 7.58
N ASN A 323 3.09 -16.78 8.44
CA ASN A 323 4.50 -17.17 8.47
C ASN A 323 4.84 -18.12 9.64
N GLU A 324 3.83 -18.77 10.22
CA GLU A 324 4.02 -19.88 11.16
C GLU A 324 4.68 -21.06 10.43
N ARG A 325 5.66 -21.68 11.09
CA ARG A 325 6.50 -22.73 10.51
C ARG A 325 6.05 -24.13 10.93
N ILE A 326 5.31 -24.25 12.03
CA ILE A 326 4.84 -25.54 12.54
C ILE A 326 3.72 -26.07 11.60
N PRO A 327 3.93 -27.20 10.90
CA PRO A 327 2.89 -27.79 10.06
C PRO A 327 1.65 -28.13 10.88
N GLY A 328 0.46 -27.84 10.33
CA GLY A 328 -0.80 -28.15 11.00
C GLY A 328 -1.08 -27.32 12.25
N PHE A 329 -0.30 -26.26 12.55
CA PHE A 329 -0.50 -25.40 13.72
C PHE A 329 -1.95 -24.89 13.82
N PHE A 330 -2.55 -24.50 12.71
CA PHE A 330 -3.94 -23.99 12.66
C PHE A 330 -5.01 -25.07 12.50
N SER A 331 -4.65 -26.36 12.47
CA SER A 331 -5.61 -27.46 12.30
C SER A 331 -6.76 -27.46 13.33
N PRO A 332 -6.59 -27.03 14.61
CA PRO A 332 -7.71 -27.00 15.55
C PRO A 332 -8.83 -26.04 15.14
N LEU A 333 -8.56 -25.05 14.28
CA LEU A 333 -9.58 -24.15 13.74
C LEU A 333 -10.63 -24.90 12.89
N SER A 334 -10.29 -26.10 12.38
CA SER A 334 -11.18 -26.94 11.58
C SER A 334 -12.41 -27.43 12.34
N ALA A 335 -12.37 -27.40 13.68
CA ALA A 335 -13.53 -27.70 14.52
C ALA A 335 -14.72 -26.74 14.27
N ARG A 336 -14.46 -25.56 13.70
CA ARG A 336 -15.50 -24.54 13.44
C ARG A 336 -15.49 -23.99 12.01
N TYR A 337 -14.38 -24.04 11.30
CA TYR A 337 -14.23 -23.39 9.99
C TYR A 337 -13.67 -24.34 8.92
N LYS A 338 -14.00 -24.08 7.65
CA LYS A 338 -13.37 -24.77 6.51
C LYS A 338 -12.05 -24.05 6.20
N LEU A 339 -10.93 -24.68 6.49
CA LEU A 339 -9.62 -24.01 6.36
C LEU A 339 -9.14 -24.03 4.92
N ALA A 340 -8.62 -22.90 4.44
CA ALA A 340 -7.97 -22.78 3.14
C ALA A 340 -6.60 -22.10 3.30
N TYR A 341 -5.62 -22.57 2.55
CA TYR A 341 -4.25 -22.08 2.55
C TYR A 341 -3.77 -21.88 1.11
N SER A 342 -2.76 -21.03 0.91
CA SER A 342 -2.11 -20.87 -0.39
C SER A 342 -1.63 -22.21 -0.97
N SER A 343 -1.14 -23.12 -0.12
CA SER A 343 -0.71 -24.46 -0.52
C SER A 343 -1.79 -25.34 -1.16
N ASN A 344 -3.08 -25.04 -0.94
CA ASN A 344 -4.17 -25.76 -1.59
C ASN A 344 -4.34 -25.39 -3.07
N TYR A 345 -3.60 -24.39 -3.56
CA TYR A 345 -3.72 -23.83 -4.91
C TYR A 345 -2.38 -23.85 -5.67
N SER A 346 -1.52 -24.82 -5.39
CA SER A 346 -0.19 -24.97 -6.01
C SER A 346 -0.25 -24.91 -7.55
N ASP A 347 -1.23 -25.56 -8.16
CA ASP A 347 -1.38 -25.59 -9.64
C ASP A 347 -1.59 -24.20 -10.26
N ILE A 348 -2.10 -23.24 -9.48
CA ILE A 348 -2.27 -21.84 -9.88
C ILE A 348 -1.03 -21.02 -9.53
N LEU A 349 -0.41 -21.30 -8.38
CA LEU A 349 0.68 -20.50 -7.81
C LEU A 349 2.05 -20.86 -8.40
N ASP A 350 2.38 -22.13 -8.57
CA ASP A 350 3.70 -22.61 -9.00
C ASP A 350 4.14 -22.02 -10.35
N PRO A 351 3.26 -21.84 -11.36
CA PRO A 351 3.64 -21.22 -12.63
C PRO A 351 3.97 -19.72 -12.54
N VAL A 352 3.50 -19.02 -11.50
CA VAL A 352 3.61 -17.55 -11.38
C VAL A 352 4.52 -17.08 -10.24
N VAL A 353 4.63 -17.86 -9.16
CA VAL A 353 5.41 -17.54 -7.97
C VAL A 353 6.85 -18.03 -8.13
N LYS A 354 7.75 -17.10 -8.42
CA LYS A 354 9.20 -17.34 -8.47
C LYS A 354 9.86 -17.09 -7.12
N ASN A 355 9.27 -16.24 -6.29
CA ASN A 355 9.81 -15.85 -4.99
C ASN A 355 8.71 -15.59 -3.95
N ASN A 356 9.07 -15.55 -2.66
CA ASN A 356 8.10 -15.40 -1.57
C ASN A 356 7.36 -14.05 -1.59
N TYR A 357 7.94 -13.00 -2.17
CA TYR A 357 7.28 -11.71 -2.26
C TYR A 357 6.11 -11.75 -3.23
N GLN A 358 6.25 -12.46 -4.34
CA GLN A 358 5.14 -12.70 -5.27
C GLN A 358 4.01 -13.49 -4.60
N LEU A 359 4.34 -14.52 -3.81
CA LEU A 359 3.36 -15.23 -3.00
C LEU A 359 2.66 -14.29 -2.03
N PHE A 360 3.43 -13.48 -1.29
CA PHE A 360 2.90 -12.50 -0.36
C PHE A 360 2.00 -11.46 -1.03
N MET A 361 2.32 -11.03 -2.27
CA MET A 361 1.46 -10.14 -3.04
C MET A 361 0.14 -10.82 -3.42
N ILE A 362 0.17 -12.07 -3.87
CA ILE A 362 -1.04 -12.85 -4.17
C ILE A 362 -1.90 -13.03 -2.91
N GLU A 363 -1.30 -13.39 -1.78
CA GLU A 363 -2.01 -13.54 -0.51
C GLU A 363 -2.68 -12.23 -0.07
N ARG A 364 -2.02 -11.08 -0.25
CA ARG A 364 -2.64 -9.77 0.03
C ARG A 364 -3.85 -9.51 -0.85
N LEU A 365 -3.79 -9.86 -2.13
CA LEU A 365 -4.92 -9.72 -3.06
C LEU A 365 -6.08 -10.66 -2.71
N ILE A 366 -5.78 -11.89 -2.29
CA ILE A 366 -6.78 -12.84 -1.78
C ILE A 366 -7.42 -12.28 -0.51
N MET A 367 -6.64 -11.84 0.47
CA MET A 367 -7.19 -11.27 1.71
C MET A 367 -8.00 -10.01 1.46
N ALA A 368 -7.63 -9.17 0.49
CA ALA A 368 -8.38 -7.97 0.12
C ALA A 368 -9.75 -8.27 -0.50
N GLY A 369 -9.97 -9.47 -1.03
CA GLY A 369 -11.26 -9.92 -1.54
C GLY A 369 -12.18 -10.59 -0.51
N ALA A 370 -11.70 -10.80 0.72
CA ALA A 370 -12.46 -11.49 1.75
C ALA A 370 -13.62 -10.64 2.27
N LYS A 371 -14.71 -11.29 2.70
CA LYS A 371 -15.86 -10.63 3.33
C LYS A 371 -15.47 -9.96 4.65
N THR A 372 -14.77 -10.72 5.50
CA THR A 372 -14.17 -10.26 6.74
C THR A 372 -12.68 -10.51 6.67
N PHE A 373 -11.88 -9.47 6.92
CA PHE A 373 -10.43 -9.58 7.02
C PHE A 373 -9.96 -9.25 8.43
N ILE A 374 -9.30 -10.22 9.07
CA ILE A 374 -8.80 -10.12 10.44
C ILE A 374 -7.27 -10.11 10.40
N ARG A 375 -6.69 -9.04 10.94
CA ARG A 375 -5.23 -8.86 11.01
C ARG A 375 -4.65 -9.53 12.24
N THR A 376 -3.33 -9.68 12.25
CA THR A 376 -2.63 -10.09 13.48
C THR A 376 -2.70 -8.98 14.52
N PHE A 377 -2.17 -7.82 14.17
CA PHE A 377 -2.07 -6.64 15.02
C PHE A 377 -3.15 -5.62 14.65
N LYS A 378 -3.56 -4.83 15.63
CA LYS A 378 -4.40 -3.66 15.40
C LYS A 378 -3.57 -2.55 14.72
N GLU A 379 -3.97 -2.10 13.53
CA GLU A 379 -3.34 -0.96 12.84
C GLU A 379 -4.20 0.30 12.93
N ASP A 380 -5.53 0.12 12.90
CA ASP A 380 -6.56 1.14 13.06
C ASP A 380 -7.62 0.76 14.10
N ASP A 381 -8.33 1.78 14.62
CA ASP A 381 -9.38 1.56 15.61
C ASP A 381 -10.55 0.71 15.10
N THR A 382 -10.75 0.69 13.79
CA THR A 382 -11.79 -0.09 13.11
C THR A 382 -11.31 -1.46 12.63
N ASP A 383 -10.02 -1.78 12.75
CA ASP A 383 -9.50 -3.08 12.31
C ASP A 383 -9.94 -4.21 13.25
N LEU A 384 -10.29 -5.36 12.67
CA LEU A 384 -10.39 -6.61 13.41
C LEU A 384 -8.98 -7.19 13.58
N SER A 385 -8.57 -7.47 14.81
CA SER A 385 -7.25 -7.99 15.13
C SER A 385 -7.29 -9.21 16.05
N LEU A 386 -6.33 -10.12 15.87
CA LEU A 386 -6.14 -11.27 16.74
C LEU A 386 -5.54 -10.88 18.09
N THR A 387 -4.64 -9.89 18.11
CA THR A 387 -4.07 -9.34 19.33
C THR A 387 -4.33 -7.85 19.46
N ASP A 388 -4.40 -7.37 20.70
CA ASP A 388 -4.46 -5.95 21.04
C ASP A 388 -3.08 -5.29 21.09
N ASP A 389 -2.01 -6.08 20.93
CA ASP A 389 -0.66 -5.55 20.78
C ASP A 389 -0.55 -4.63 19.55
N PRO A 390 0.11 -3.46 19.66
CA PRO A 390 0.31 -2.58 18.52
C PRO A 390 1.30 -3.17 17.53
N LYS A 391 1.03 -2.98 16.22
CA LYS A 391 1.93 -3.44 15.13
C LYS A 391 3.34 -2.84 15.24
N LYS A 392 3.41 -1.54 15.55
CA LYS A 392 4.66 -0.85 15.87
C LYS A 392 4.90 -0.99 17.37
N ASN A 393 5.98 -1.66 17.76
CA ASN A 393 6.34 -1.77 19.18
C ASN A 393 6.95 -0.45 19.69
N THR A 394 6.77 -0.20 20.98
CA THR A 394 7.37 0.94 21.70
C THR A 394 8.85 0.74 22.03
N LYS A 395 9.46 -0.35 21.52
CA LYS A 395 10.78 -0.87 21.91
C LYS A 395 10.91 -1.24 23.39
N VAL A 396 9.80 -1.24 24.13
CA VAL A 396 9.74 -1.66 25.53
C VAL A 396 9.51 -3.17 25.59
N TRP A 397 10.42 -3.86 26.27
CA TRP A 397 10.39 -5.30 26.44
C TRP A 397 9.60 -5.67 27.69
N GLN A 398 8.51 -6.40 27.52
CA GLN A 398 7.51 -6.70 28.55
C GLN A 398 7.46 -8.19 28.86
N ILE A 399 6.86 -8.57 29.98
CA ILE A 399 6.66 -9.98 30.34
C ILE A 399 5.63 -10.58 29.37
N PRO A 400 5.94 -11.69 28.68
CA PRO A 400 4.96 -12.37 27.83
C PRO A 400 3.80 -12.91 28.66
N VAL A 401 2.60 -12.85 28.08
CA VAL A 401 1.37 -13.39 28.67
C VAL A 401 1.03 -14.67 27.93
N TYR A 402 0.94 -15.78 28.66
CA TYR A 402 0.71 -17.11 28.08
C TYR A 402 -0.69 -17.67 28.38
N THR A 403 -1.39 -17.10 29.35
CA THR A 403 -2.68 -17.58 29.86
C THR A 403 -3.77 -16.52 29.70
N ASP A 404 -5.04 -16.97 29.73
CA ASP A 404 -6.19 -16.08 29.95
C ASP A 404 -6.15 -15.62 31.41
N GLU A 405 -5.46 -14.52 31.71
CA GLU A 405 -5.62 -13.82 33.00
C GLU A 405 -6.86 -12.89 33.02
N GLU A 406 -7.93 -13.24 32.30
CA GLU A 406 -9.27 -12.65 32.48
C GLU A 406 -10.05 -13.39 33.58
N ARG A 407 -9.43 -13.52 34.76
CA ARG A 407 -10.13 -13.78 36.03
C ARG A 407 -9.43 -13.02 37.15
N ARG A 408 -9.69 -11.72 37.23
CA ARG A 408 -9.79 -11.00 38.50
C ARG A 408 -11.02 -10.12 38.48
#